data_AF-A0A5Q2REG4-F1
#
_entry.id   AF-A0A5Q2REG4-F1
#
_cell.length_a   1.000
_cell.length_b   1.000
_cell.length_c   1.000
_cell.angle_alpha   90.00
_cell.angle_beta   90.00
_cell.angle_gamma   90.00
#
_symmetry.space_group_name_H-M   'P 1'
#
loop_
_entity.id
_entity.type
_entity.pdbx_description
1 polymer ?
#
loop_
_entity_poly.entity_id
_entity_poly.type
_entity_poly.pdbx_seq_one_letter_code
_entity_poly.pdbx_strand_id
1 'polypeptide(L)'
;MGRHPADAAGRLAGAVLVATAARTVGRDLPAVLAERVLGDLSPAWTRTGRIGTSLARRSLGAGAHPAHAVAVRDLLHATPGSVRVACLLAMARMDLVGLAGAEIPATVLVGSRDLLTPPRSARALTSAWPGAEMTMLPGAGHMLPIERPDDVVEAILARIPPARRPPRDGGRQRHALAGVGHAVSGVGDLADHEVLARVGALDGEQCDEPGISACMPPMAENGGGPWAPPSK
;
A
#
# COMPACT_ATOMS: atom_id res chain seq x y z
N MET A 1 0.34 9.82 -18.57
CA MET A 1 1.01 11.06 -18.16
C MET A 1 0.17 11.68 -17.05
N GLY A 2 0.73 11.91 -15.86
CA GLY A 2 -0.01 12.55 -14.76
C GLY A 2 -0.55 13.90 -15.24
N ARG A 3 -1.78 14.27 -14.88
CA ARG A 3 -2.45 15.46 -15.40
C ARG A 3 -1.71 16.78 -15.11
N HIS A 4 -0.71 16.78 -14.22
CA HIS A 4 0.02 17.97 -13.76
C HIS A 4 1.52 17.68 -13.47
N PRO A 5 2.39 17.55 -14.49
CA PRO A 5 3.81 17.26 -14.29
C PRO A 5 4.58 18.42 -13.62
N ALA A 6 4.17 19.67 -13.87
CA ALA A 6 4.80 20.85 -13.27
C ALA A 6 4.53 20.97 -11.75
N ASP A 7 3.37 20.54 -11.28
CA ASP A 7 3.02 20.57 -9.85
C ASP A 7 3.78 19.51 -9.04
N ALA A 8 4.12 18.38 -9.68
CA ALA A 8 4.85 17.28 -9.06
C ALA A 8 6.32 17.65 -8.78
N ALA A 9 6.99 18.29 -9.74
CA ALA A 9 8.42 18.62 -9.62
C ALA A 9 8.71 19.62 -8.48
N GLY A 10 7.79 20.55 -8.20
CA GLY A 10 7.96 21.55 -7.13
C GLY A 10 7.58 21.07 -5.73
N ARG A 11 6.82 19.96 -5.61
CA ARG A 11 6.23 19.49 -4.33
C ARG A 11 6.76 18.15 -3.87
N LEU A 12 7.31 17.34 -4.77
CA LEU A 12 7.84 16.02 -4.44
C LEU A 12 9.36 16.10 -4.32
N ALA A 13 9.87 15.64 -3.18
CA ALA A 13 11.32 15.50 -2.99
C ALA A 13 11.91 14.33 -3.80
N GLY A 14 11.07 13.35 -4.15
CA GLY A 14 11.44 12.20 -4.95
C GLY A 14 10.39 11.08 -4.86
N ALA A 15 10.66 9.97 -5.53
CA ALA A 15 9.84 8.77 -5.50
C ALA A 15 10.64 7.56 -4.96
N VAL A 16 10.00 6.71 -4.17
CA VAL A 16 10.55 5.40 -3.77
C VAL A 16 9.58 4.33 -4.24
N LEU A 17 10.00 3.50 -5.19
CA LEU A 17 9.24 2.41 -5.75
C LEU A 17 9.71 1.10 -5.12
N VAL A 18 8.85 0.44 -4.35
CA VAL A 18 9.18 -0.76 -3.57
C VAL A 18 8.49 -1.96 -4.20
N ALA A 19 9.28 -2.95 -4.64
CA ALA A 19 8.77 -4.19 -5.24
C ALA A 19 7.65 -3.94 -6.27
N THR A 20 7.93 -3.04 -7.21
CA THR A 20 6.91 -2.48 -8.11
C THR A 20 7.06 -3.03 -9.53
N ALA A 21 5.93 -3.25 -10.21
CA ALA A 21 5.91 -3.63 -11.60
C ALA A 21 6.21 -2.43 -12.51
N ALA A 22 6.97 -2.63 -13.59
CA ALA A 22 7.25 -1.56 -14.54
C ALA A 22 6.02 -1.16 -15.36
N ARG A 23 5.30 -2.19 -15.81
CA ARG A 23 4.12 -2.08 -16.66
C ARG A 23 3.18 -3.22 -16.31
N THR A 24 1.89 -2.91 -16.37
CA THR A 24 0.73 -3.81 -16.48
C THR A 24 0.91 -5.19 -15.84
N VAL A 25 0.37 -5.37 -14.63
CA VAL A 25 0.22 -6.69 -14.02
C VAL A 25 -1.15 -7.23 -14.40
N GLY A 26 -1.20 -8.39 -15.07
CA GLY A 26 -2.46 -9.02 -15.45
C GLY A 26 -3.25 -8.29 -16.55
N ARG A 27 -2.56 -7.66 -17.50
CA ARG A 27 -3.14 -6.92 -18.63
C ARG A 27 -4.25 -7.66 -19.37
N ASP A 28 -4.07 -8.97 -19.56
CA ASP A 28 -4.95 -9.82 -20.36
C ASP A 28 -5.77 -10.78 -19.48
N LEU A 29 -5.77 -10.60 -18.15
CA LEU A 29 -6.56 -11.41 -17.24
C LEU A 29 -8.04 -10.97 -17.31
N PRO A 30 -8.97 -11.83 -17.80
CA PRO A 30 -10.39 -11.49 -17.80
C PRO A 30 -10.88 -11.23 -16.37
N ALA A 31 -11.79 -10.27 -16.19
CA ALA A 31 -12.32 -9.93 -14.86
C ALA A 31 -12.91 -11.14 -14.12
N VAL A 32 -13.58 -12.05 -14.84
CA VAL A 32 -14.08 -13.33 -14.29
C VAL A 32 -12.96 -14.21 -13.75
N LEU A 33 -11.79 -14.22 -14.39
CA LEU A 33 -10.63 -14.96 -13.91
C LEU A 33 -9.98 -14.26 -12.72
N ALA A 34 -9.91 -12.92 -12.72
CA ALA A 34 -9.49 -12.15 -11.55
C ALA A 34 -10.37 -12.44 -10.33
N GLU A 35 -11.69 -12.51 -10.51
CA GLU A 35 -12.65 -12.88 -9.45
C GLU A 35 -12.42 -14.29 -8.91
N ARG A 36 -12.15 -15.27 -9.79
CA ARG A 36 -11.89 -16.66 -9.37
C ARG A 36 -10.55 -16.84 -8.67
N VAL A 37 -9.56 -15.99 -8.95
CA VAL A 37 -8.20 -16.10 -8.39
C VAL A 37 -8.06 -15.26 -7.11
N LEU A 38 -8.58 -14.03 -7.11
CA LEU A 38 -8.40 -13.06 -6.03
C LEU A 38 -9.72 -12.52 -5.46
N GLY A 39 -10.84 -12.70 -6.15
CA GLY A 39 -12.14 -12.17 -5.71
C GLY A 39 -12.84 -13.02 -4.66
N ASP A 40 -14.13 -12.74 -4.46
CA ASP A 40 -14.94 -13.45 -3.46
C ASP A 40 -15.31 -14.86 -3.93
N LEU A 41 -15.19 -15.12 -5.24
CA LEU A 41 -15.28 -16.46 -5.82
C LEU A 41 -14.02 -17.31 -5.60
N SER A 42 -12.93 -16.73 -5.08
CA SER A 42 -11.71 -17.48 -4.77
C SER A 42 -11.93 -18.41 -3.57
N PRO A 43 -11.59 -19.71 -3.68
CA PRO A 43 -11.77 -20.64 -2.57
C PRO A 43 -11.00 -20.19 -1.33
N ALA A 44 -11.66 -20.10 -0.17
CA ALA A 44 -11.06 -19.56 1.05
C ALA A 44 -9.75 -20.25 1.47
N TRP A 45 -9.62 -21.56 1.20
CA TRP A 45 -8.40 -22.33 1.51
C TRP A 45 -7.14 -21.81 0.81
N THR A 46 -7.28 -21.05 -0.28
CA THR A 46 -6.14 -20.39 -0.95
C THR A 46 -5.55 -19.26 -0.11
N ARG A 47 -6.29 -18.79 0.90
CA ARG A 47 -5.93 -17.67 1.78
C ARG A 47 -6.02 -18.03 3.27
N THR A 48 -6.32 -19.29 3.61
CA THR A 48 -6.40 -19.75 5.00
C THR A 48 -5.58 -21.02 5.22
N GLY A 49 -5.31 -21.32 6.48
CA GLY A 49 -4.61 -22.54 6.88
C GLY A 49 -3.21 -22.68 6.27
N ARG A 50 -2.73 -23.93 6.20
CA ARG A 50 -1.37 -24.24 5.73
C ARG A 50 -1.18 -23.99 4.23
N ILE A 51 -2.21 -24.23 3.43
CA ILE A 51 -2.14 -24.04 1.98
C ILE A 51 -2.03 -22.54 1.66
N GLY A 52 -2.88 -21.71 2.26
CA GLY A 52 -2.77 -20.26 2.12
C GLY A 52 -1.41 -19.72 2.57
N THR A 53 -0.86 -20.21 3.70
CA THR A 53 0.50 -19.86 4.12
C THR A 53 1.56 -20.29 3.11
N SER A 54 1.44 -21.48 2.53
CA SER A 54 2.38 -21.96 1.51
C SER A 54 2.32 -21.12 0.24
N LEU A 55 1.12 -20.66 -0.16
CA LEU A 55 0.95 -19.75 -1.30
C LEU A 55 1.54 -18.38 -0.99
N ALA A 56 1.25 -17.82 0.18
CA ALA A 56 1.82 -16.56 0.65
C ALA A 56 3.37 -16.58 0.69
N ARG A 57 3.97 -17.71 1.11
CA ARG A 57 5.43 -17.90 1.13
C ARG A 57 6.09 -17.70 -0.24
N ARG A 58 5.38 -17.93 -1.35
CA ARG A 58 5.92 -17.72 -2.70
C ARG A 58 6.19 -16.25 -3.03
N SER A 59 5.56 -15.33 -2.29
CA SER A 59 5.87 -13.90 -2.40
C SER A 59 7.12 -13.49 -1.62
N LEU A 60 7.72 -14.39 -0.84
CA LEU A 60 8.83 -14.10 0.06
C LEU A 60 10.15 -14.72 -0.42
N GLY A 61 11.24 -14.14 0.05
CA GLY A 61 12.58 -14.69 -0.07
C GLY A 61 12.74 -16.02 0.65
N ALA A 62 13.72 -16.82 0.24
CA ALA A 62 13.93 -18.13 0.85
C ALA A 62 14.35 -18.04 2.33
N GLY A 63 15.03 -16.96 2.71
CA GLY A 63 15.44 -16.70 4.10
C GLY A 63 14.38 -16.00 4.96
N ALA A 64 13.19 -15.70 4.44
CA ALA A 64 12.16 -15.01 5.20
C ALA A 64 11.69 -15.85 6.39
N HIS A 65 11.47 -15.19 7.53
CA HIS A 65 10.97 -15.84 8.74
C HIS A 65 9.57 -16.43 8.47
N PRO A 66 9.23 -17.64 8.98
CA PRO A 66 7.93 -18.27 8.74
C PRO A 66 6.73 -17.39 9.12
N ALA A 67 6.87 -16.55 10.16
CA ALA A 67 5.83 -15.60 10.56
C ALA A 67 5.49 -14.57 9.46
N HIS A 68 6.43 -14.25 8.56
CA HIS A 68 6.14 -13.36 7.44
C HIS A 68 5.13 -13.99 6.48
N ALA A 69 5.21 -15.31 6.23
CA ALA A 69 4.25 -16.00 5.36
C ALA A 69 2.86 -16.06 6.00
N VAL A 70 2.79 -16.17 7.33
CA VAL A 70 1.55 -16.08 8.11
C VAL A 70 0.96 -14.67 7.99
N ALA A 71 1.77 -13.63 8.22
CA ALA A 71 1.34 -12.24 8.11
C ALA A 71 0.84 -11.90 6.70
N VAL A 72 1.56 -12.30 5.64
CA VAL A 72 1.14 -12.06 4.25
C VAL A 72 -0.17 -12.79 3.93
N ARG A 73 -0.33 -14.03 4.39
CA ARG A 73 -1.60 -14.76 4.26
C ARG A 73 -2.73 -13.99 4.93
N ASP A 74 -2.52 -13.53 6.16
CA ASP A 74 -3.56 -12.86 6.95
C ASP A 74 -3.94 -11.50 6.34
N LEU A 75 -2.97 -10.73 5.83
CA LEU A 75 -3.22 -9.52 5.05
C LEU A 75 -4.04 -9.80 3.79
N LEU A 76 -3.69 -10.85 3.04
CA LEU A 76 -4.46 -11.26 1.87
C LEU A 76 -5.87 -11.73 2.23
N HIS A 77 -6.03 -12.42 3.36
CA HIS A 77 -7.32 -12.90 3.84
C HIS A 77 -8.23 -11.76 4.30
N ALA A 78 -7.69 -10.81 5.06
CA ALA A 78 -8.42 -9.68 5.63
C ALA A 78 -8.86 -8.64 4.59
N THR A 79 -8.15 -8.53 3.46
CA THR A 79 -8.57 -7.64 2.36
C THR A 79 -9.84 -8.17 1.70
N PRO A 80 -10.92 -7.39 1.48
CA PRO A 80 -12.10 -7.84 0.73
C PRO A 80 -11.76 -8.30 -0.69
N GLY A 81 -12.46 -9.30 -1.25
CA GLY A 81 -12.16 -9.80 -2.59
C GLY A 81 -12.36 -8.76 -3.68
N SER A 82 -13.42 -7.97 -3.58
CA SER A 82 -13.67 -6.82 -4.45
C SER A 82 -12.48 -5.84 -4.49
N VAL A 83 -11.85 -5.57 -3.34
CA VAL A 83 -10.67 -4.68 -3.25
C VAL A 83 -9.45 -5.32 -3.92
N ARG A 84 -9.22 -6.63 -3.71
CA ARG A 84 -8.09 -7.34 -4.36
C ARG A 84 -8.26 -7.36 -5.89
N VAL A 85 -9.48 -7.60 -6.38
CA VAL A 85 -9.78 -7.61 -7.82
C VAL A 85 -9.66 -6.21 -8.40
N ALA A 86 -10.24 -5.20 -7.75
CA ALA A 86 -10.12 -3.81 -8.18
C ALA A 86 -8.65 -3.36 -8.25
N CYS A 87 -7.83 -3.72 -7.25
CA CYS A 87 -6.40 -3.47 -7.25
C CYS A 87 -5.71 -4.14 -8.45
N LEU A 88 -5.95 -5.43 -8.71
CA LEU A 88 -5.37 -6.13 -9.86
C LEU A 88 -5.77 -5.47 -11.19
N LEU A 89 -7.05 -5.12 -11.37
CA LEU A 89 -7.54 -4.47 -12.58
C LEU A 89 -6.96 -3.05 -12.75
N ALA A 90 -6.75 -2.32 -11.66
CA ALA A 90 -6.07 -1.04 -11.70
C ALA A 90 -4.61 -1.20 -12.15
N MET A 91 -3.89 -2.19 -11.59
CA MET A 91 -2.52 -2.51 -12.01
C MET A 91 -2.44 -2.99 -13.46
N ALA A 92 -3.48 -3.62 -14.00
CA ALA A 92 -3.54 -4.05 -15.40
C ALA A 92 -3.48 -2.86 -16.39
N ARG A 93 -3.88 -1.66 -15.93
CA ARG A 93 -3.85 -0.42 -16.71
C ARG A 93 -2.66 0.49 -16.36
N MET A 94 -1.81 0.07 -15.43
CA MET A 94 -0.67 0.85 -14.95
C MET A 94 0.48 0.85 -15.96
N ASP A 95 1.01 2.03 -16.26
CA ASP A 95 2.25 2.21 -17.02
C ASP A 95 3.14 3.23 -16.31
N LEU A 96 4.06 2.72 -15.49
CA LEU A 96 5.03 3.55 -14.76
C LEU A 96 6.26 3.87 -15.61
N VAL A 97 6.51 3.11 -16.69
CA VAL A 97 7.53 3.48 -17.68
C VAL A 97 7.13 4.79 -18.38
N GLY A 98 5.84 5.02 -18.60
CA GLY A 98 5.31 6.31 -19.06
C GLY A 98 5.53 7.48 -18.08
N LEU A 99 6.01 7.22 -16.86
CA LEU A 99 6.39 8.23 -15.87
C LEU A 99 7.85 8.72 -16.04
N ALA A 100 8.57 8.18 -17.03
CA ALA A 100 9.92 8.59 -17.46
C ALA A 100 10.17 10.10 -17.58
N GLY A 101 9.12 10.89 -17.82
CA GLY A 101 9.20 12.35 -17.90
C GLY A 101 9.06 13.09 -16.57
N ALA A 102 8.97 12.40 -15.44
CA ALA A 102 8.97 13.03 -14.13
C ALA A 102 10.41 13.43 -13.77
N GLU A 103 10.68 14.74 -13.73
CA GLU A 103 11.99 15.31 -13.38
C GLU A 103 12.31 15.24 -11.88
N ILE A 104 11.81 14.21 -11.18
CA ILE A 104 12.05 13.99 -9.75
C ILE A 104 13.01 12.83 -9.54
N PRO A 105 13.90 12.88 -8.52
CA PRO A 105 14.74 11.76 -8.16
C PRO A 105 13.91 10.53 -7.81
N ALA A 106 14.35 9.35 -8.22
CA ALA A 106 13.65 8.10 -7.91
C ALA A 106 14.60 7.02 -7.41
N THR A 107 14.12 6.20 -6.48
CA THR A 107 14.78 4.97 -6.03
C THR A 107 13.87 3.78 -6.24
N VAL A 108 14.39 2.72 -6.86
CA VAL A 108 13.67 1.47 -7.11
C VAL A 108 14.30 0.36 -6.27
N LEU A 109 13.54 -0.17 -5.32
CA LEU A 109 13.93 -1.33 -4.51
C LEU A 109 13.28 -2.61 -5.06
N VAL A 110 14.07 -3.68 -5.21
CA VAL A 110 13.55 -4.99 -5.62
C VAL A 110 14.30 -6.13 -4.94
N GLY A 111 13.59 -7.18 -4.55
CA GLY A 111 14.20 -8.41 -4.06
C GLY A 111 14.80 -9.24 -5.19
N SER A 112 15.98 -9.84 -4.96
CA SER A 112 16.62 -10.68 -5.98
C SER A 112 15.85 -11.97 -6.30
N ARG A 113 14.88 -12.35 -5.45
CA ARG A 113 14.02 -13.53 -5.59
C ARG A 113 12.55 -13.17 -5.73
N ASP A 114 12.24 -11.92 -6.06
CA ASP A 114 10.87 -11.48 -6.32
C ASP A 114 10.27 -12.22 -7.53
N LEU A 115 9.19 -12.96 -7.31
CA LEU A 115 8.46 -13.70 -8.34
C LEU A 115 7.27 -12.91 -8.91
N LEU A 116 6.77 -11.91 -8.20
CA LEU A 116 5.60 -11.12 -8.60
C LEU A 116 6.02 -9.94 -9.47
N THR A 117 7.08 -9.24 -9.07
CA THR A 117 7.68 -8.13 -9.83
C THR A 117 9.17 -8.39 -10.02
N PRO A 118 9.53 -9.34 -10.91
CA PRO A 118 10.90 -9.82 -11.01
C PRO A 118 11.88 -8.69 -11.35
N PRO A 119 13.19 -8.80 -10.99
CA PRO A 119 14.18 -7.74 -11.17
C PRO A 119 14.28 -7.10 -12.56
N ARG A 120 13.85 -7.81 -13.61
CA ARG A 120 13.71 -7.26 -14.97
C ARG A 120 12.74 -6.07 -15.03
N SER A 121 11.69 -6.06 -14.22
CA SER A 121 10.74 -4.95 -14.09
C SER A 121 11.43 -3.73 -13.49
N ALA A 122 12.16 -3.89 -12.38
CA ALA A 122 12.91 -2.79 -11.78
C ALA A 122 13.95 -2.19 -12.74
N ARG A 123 14.66 -3.04 -13.50
CA ARG A 123 15.56 -2.57 -14.55
C ARG A 123 14.83 -1.77 -15.63
N ALA A 124 13.68 -2.25 -16.11
CA ALA A 124 12.89 -1.54 -17.10
C ALA A 124 12.40 -0.16 -16.62
N LEU A 125 12.01 -0.05 -15.34
CA LEU A 125 11.68 1.24 -14.72
C LEU A 125 12.88 2.18 -14.71
N THR A 126 14.00 1.70 -14.21
CA THR A 126 15.22 2.50 -14.03
C THR A 126 15.79 2.95 -15.37
N SER A 127 15.77 2.08 -16.39
CA SER A 127 16.20 2.45 -17.75
C SER A 127 15.27 3.48 -18.41
N ALA A 128 14.00 3.52 -18.04
CA ALA A 128 13.06 4.48 -18.55
C ALA A 128 13.11 5.82 -17.81
N TRP A 129 13.57 5.86 -16.57
CA TRP A 129 13.52 7.05 -15.72
C TRP A 129 14.92 7.65 -15.54
N PRO A 130 15.24 8.77 -16.23
CA PRO A 130 16.53 9.43 -16.07
C PRO A 130 16.78 9.88 -14.63
N GLY A 131 17.91 9.47 -14.05
CA GLY A 131 18.27 9.79 -12.66
C GLY A 131 17.64 8.87 -11.60
N ALA A 132 16.91 7.82 -12.01
CA ALA A 132 16.49 6.77 -11.08
C ALA A 132 17.66 5.87 -10.68
N GLU A 133 17.71 5.51 -9.40
CA GLU A 133 18.67 4.57 -8.84
C GLU A 133 17.96 3.24 -8.52
N MET A 134 18.60 2.11 -8.81
CA MET A 134 18.06 0.79 -8.49
C MET A 134 18.90 0.10 -7.42
N THR A 135 18.25 -0.38 -6.36
CA THR A 135 18.87 -1.24 -5.35
C THR A 135 18.23 -2.61 -5.36
N MET A 136 19.05 -3.64 -5.55
CA MET A 136 18.62 -5.04 -5.48
C MET A 136 18.98 -5.63 -4.12
N LEU A 137 17.98 -6.12 -3.39
CA LEU A 137 18.15 -6.69 -2.05
C LEU A 137 18.36 -8.21 -2.15
N PRO A 138 19.56 -8.73 -1.81
CA PRO A 138 19.88 -10.14 -2.00
C PRO A 138 19.00 -11.07 -1.15
N GLY A 139 18.47 -12.11 -1.80
CA GLY A 139 17.68 -13.15 -1.16
C GLY A 139 16.25 -12.78 -0.78
N ALA A 140 15.89 -11.50 -0.83
CA ALA A 140 14.54 -11.01 -0.55
C ALA A 140 13.56 -11.31 -1.70
N GLY A 141 12.29 -11.48 -1.35
CA GLY A 141 11.18 -11.64 -2.28
C GLY A 141 10.50 -10.32 -2.61
N HIS A 142 9.18 -10.37 -2.75
CA HIS A 142 8.32 -9.25 -3.10
C HIS A 142 7.93 -8.40 -1.90
N MET A 143 7.74 -8.99 -0.72
CA MET A 143 7.18 -8.29 0.44
C MET A 143 8.27 -7.54 1.21
N LEU A 144 9.01 -6.66 0.52
CA LEU A 144 10.12 -5.90 1.08
C LEU A 144 9.79 -5.12 2.36
N PRO A 145 8.60 -4.50 2.52
CA PRO A 145 8.25 -3.84 3.80
C PRO A 145 8.25 -4.79 5.01
N ILE A 146 8.04 -6.09 4.78
CA ILE A 146 8.06 -7.12 5.81
C ILE A 146 9.44 -7.80 5.89
N GLU A 147 10.08 -8.06 4.75
CA GLU A 147 11.35 -8.80 4.69
C GLU A 147 12.58 -7.95 5.02
N ARG A 148 12.55 -6.66 4.65
CA ARG A 148 13.68 -5.72 4.66
C ARG A 148 13.20 -4.31 5.08
N PRO A 149 12.54 -4.16 6.25
CA PRO A 149 11.96 -2.89 6.67
C PRO A 149 13.00 -1.77 6.75
N ASP A 150 14.19 -2.06 7.28
CA ASP A 150 15.26 -1.06 7.43
C ASP A 150 15.73 -0.52 6.07
N ASP A 151 15.95 -1.39 5.08
CA ASP A 151 16.34 -0.98 3.73
C ASP A 151 15.27 -0.08 3.07
N VAL A 152 13.98 -0.38 3.32
CA VAL A 152 12.86 0.43 2.83
C VAL A 152 12.83 1.80 3.51
N VAL A 153 13.00 1.84 4.84
CA VAL A 153 13.04 3.08 5.61
C VAL A 153 14.21 3.95 5.19
N GLU A 154 15.41 3.38 5.06
CA GLU A 154 16.60 4.10 4.60
C GLU A 154 16.40 4.71 3.20
N ALA A 155 15.78 3.97 2.27
CA ALA A 155 15.47 4.51 0.95
C ALA A 155 14.48 5.69 1.01
N ILE A 156 13.49 5.63 1.91
CA ILE A 156 12.55 6.74 2.13
C ILE A 156 13.28 7.95 2.73
N LEU A 157 14.06 7.76 3.79
CA LEU A 157 14.81 8.82 4.45
C LEU A 157 15.79 9.50 3.50
N ALA A 158 16.46 8.73 2.62
CA ALA A 158 17.38 9.25 1.62
C ALA A 158 16.71 10.13 0.54
N ARG A 159 15.38 10.18 0.47
CA ARG A 159 14.63 11.07 -0.44
C ARG A 159 13.98 12.25 0.29
N ILE A 160 14.05 12.30 1.62
CA ILE A 160 13.52 13.44 2.40
C ILE A 160 14.65 14.46 2.56
N PRO A 161 14.50 15.70 2.06
CA PRO A 161 15.50 16.74 2.27
C PRO A 161 15.63 17.01 3.78
N PRO A 162 16.83 17.35 4.27
CA PRO A 162 17.02 17.67 5.68
C PRO A 162 16.00 18.73 6.09
N ALA A 163 15.27 18.47 7.18
CA ALA A 163 14.29 19.40 7.69
C ALA A 163 14.94 20.78 7.80
N ARG A 164 14.38 21.78 7.10
CA ARG A 164 14.76 23.18 7.36
C ARG A 164 14.42 23.43 8.82
N ARG A 165 15.43 23.45 9.67
CA ARG A 165 15.26 24.01 11.01
C ARG A 165 14.78 25.45 10.78
N PRO A 166 13.63 25.85 11.33
CA PRO A 166 13.32 27.27 11.36
C PRO A 166 14.52 27.98 12.01
N PRO A 167 14.88 29.19 11.54
CA PRO A 167 15.90 29.98 12.21
C PRO A 167 15.62 29.93 13.70
N ARG A 168 16.62 29.54 14.48
CA ARG A 168 16.53 29.69 15.93
C ARG A 168 16.55 31.19 16.17
N ASP A 169 15.38 31.81 16.21
CA ASP A 169 15.26 33.14 16.78
C ASP A 169 15.85 33.02 18.18
N GLY A 170 16.95 33.76 18.41
CA GLY A 170 17.72 33.76 19.65
C GLY A 170 16.97 34.27 20.88
N GLY A 171 15.63 34.27 20.85
CA GLY A 171 14.76 34.61 21.96
C GLY A 171 14.49 33.37 22.81
N ARG A 172 15.17 33.26 23.96
CA ARG A 172 14.75 32.36 25.04
C ARG A 172 13.37 32.80 25.53
N GLN A 173 12.29 32.22 25.01
CA GLN A 173 11.04 32.17 25.76
C GLN A 173 11.06 30.89 26.60
N ARG A 174 11.43 31.08 27.87
CA ARG A 174 11.24 30.08 28.92
C ARG A 174 9.74 29.96 29.18
N HIS A 175 9.08 29.02 28.51
CA HIS A 175 7.80 28.54 29.03
C HIS A 175 8.10 27.69 30.26
N ALA A 176 7.73 28.21 31.43
CA ALA A 176 7.76 27.46 32.68
C ALA A 176 6.82 26.26 32.51
N LEU A 177 7.38 25.05 32.49
CA LEU A 177 6.63 23.82 32.68
C LEU A 177 6.21 23.79 34.15
N ALA A 178 4.97 24.19 34.42
CA ALA A 178 4.27 23.77 35.63
C ALA A 178 4.17 22.25 35.58
N GLY A 179 4.73 21.60 36.61
CA GLY A 179 4.96 20.18 36.63
C GLY A 179 3.68 19.34 36.59
N VAL A 180 3.80 18.20 35.91
CA VAL A 180 3.11 16.96 36.30
C VAL A 180 4.17 15.86 36.22
N GLY A 181 4.36 15.17 37.35
CA GLY A 181 5.37 14.15 37.53
C GLY A 181 5.04 12.83 36.83
N HIS A 182 6.13 12.16 36.44
CA HIS A 182 6.36 10.71 36.30
C HIS A 182 5.15 9.75 36.26
N ALA A 183 5.11 8.91 35.21
CA ALA A 183 5.52 7.50 35.33
C ALA A 183 5.59 6.81 33.95
N VAL A 184 6.74 6.22 33.64
CA VAL A 184 6.86 5.15 32.65
C VAL A 184 6.41 3.86 33.33
N SER A 185 5.38 3.21 32.79
CA SER A 185 5.11 1.78 33.01
C SER A 185 4.16 1.27 31.92
N GLY A 186 4.45 0.09 31.38
CA GLY A 186 3.45 -0.76 30.74
C GLY A 186 3.47 -0.82 29.22
N VAL A 187 4.07 -1.90 28.70
CA VAL A 187 3.69 -2.50 27.43
C VAL A 187 2.19 -2.82 27.47
N GLY A 188 1.40 -2.27 26.55
CA GLY A 188 -0.02 -2.58 26.44
C GLY A 188 -0.69 -1.83 25.28
N ASP A 189 -1.22 -2.62 24.35
CA ASP A 189 -2.29 -2.31 23.39
C ASP A 189 -2.01 -1.35 22.22
N LEU A 190 -1.75 -1.93 21.05
CA LEU A 190 -1.86 -1.24 19.75
C LEU A 190 -3.27 -1.46 19.21
N ALA A 191 -4.19 -0.56 19.55
CA ALA A 191 -5.50 -0.47 18.93
C ALA A 191 -5.98 0.99 18.86
N ASP A 192 -5.28 1.83 18.09
CA ASP A 192 -5.79 3.16 17.76
C ASP A 192 -6.28 3.19 16.30
N HIS A 193 -7.60 3.16 16.18
CA HIS A 193 -8.40 3.19 14.95
C HIS A 193 -8.50 4.59 14.30
N GLU A 194 -7.63 5.55 14.63
CA GLU A 194 -7.84 6.96 14.28
C GLU A 194 -7.15 7.44 13.00
N VAL A 195 -6.38 6.58 12.32
CA VAL A 195 -5.71 6.94 11.05
C VAL A 195 -6.61 6.73 9.81
N LEU A 196 -7.67 5.92 9.92
CA LEU A 196 -8.60 5.64 8.81
C LEU A 196 -9.69 6.71 8.61
N ALA A 197 -9.94 7.59 9.59
CA ALA A 197 -10.99 8.60 9.50
C ALA A 197 -10.63 9.82 8.62
N ARG A 198 -9.35 10.00 8.27
CA ARG A 198 -8.89 11.15 7.46
C ARG A 198 -8.86 10.93 5.95
N VAL A 199 -9.13 9.71 5.48
CA VAL A 199 -9.22 9.41 4.03
C VAL A 199 -10.67 9.49 3.52
N GLY A 200 -11.66 9.59 4.41
CA GLY A 200 -13.09 9.58 4.09
C GLY A 200 -13.75 10.94 3.83
N ALA A 201 -13.00 12.05 3.79
CA ALA A 201 -13.56 13.39 3.57
C ALA A 201 -12.93 14.07 2.34
N LEU A 202 -13.21 13.51 1.16
CA LEU A 202 -13.22 14.27 -0.09
C LEU A 202 -14.66 14.27 -0.58
N ASP A 203 -15.46 15.18 -0.01
CA ASP A 203 -16.79 15.50 -0.51
C ASP A 203 -16.71 16.08 -1.92
N GLY A 204 -17.71 15.74 -2.71
CA GLY A 204 -17.73 15.88 -4.16
C GLY A 204 -17.63 17.31 -4.68
N GLU A 205 -16.77 17.50 -5.68
CA GLU A 205 -17.00 18.50 -6.70
C GLU A 205 -17.92 17.93 -7.78
N GLN A 206 -19.07 18.58 -7.88
CA GLN A 206 -20.10 18.47 -8.91
C GLN A 206 -19.47 18.38 -10.32
N CYS A 207 -19.71 17.28 -11.03
CA CYS A 207 -19.56 17.24 -12.48
C CYS A 207 -20.94 17.46 -13.08
N ASP A 208 -21.22 18.68 -13.53
CA ASP A 208 -22.33 18.97 -14.44
C ASP A 208 -22.04 18.31 -15.80
N GLU A 209 -22.94 17.44 -16.26
CA GLU A 209 -23.46 17.32 -17.65
C GLU A 209 -24.47 16.14 -17.70
N PRO A 210 -25.51 16.20 -18.57
CA PRO A 210 -26.73 15.42 -18.42
C PRO A 210 -26.70 14.09 -19.18
N GLY A 211 -27.22 13.05 -18.55
CA GLY A 211 -27.62 11.82 -19.24
C GLY A 211 -26.91 10.58 -18.72
N ILE A 212 -27.54 9.90 -17.77
CA ILE A 212 -27.94 8.48 -17.84
C ILE A 212 -28.74 8.22 -16.56
N SER A 213 -30.05 8.11 -16.76
CA SER A 213 -31.03 7.78 -15.74
C SER A 213 -30.94 6.29 -15.38
N ALA A 214 -31.03 6.03 -14.08
CA ALA A 214 -31.63 4.86 -13.42
C ALA A 214 -31.11 3.44 -13.75
N CYS A 215 -30.49 2.80 -12.75
CA CYS A 215 -30.90 1.47 -12.25
C CYS A 215 -30.17 1.12 -10.94
N MET A 216 -30.72 1.55 -9.80
CA MET A 216 -30.55 0.87 -8.50
C MET A 216 -31.91 0.30 -8.10
N PRO A 217 -32.02 -0.96 -7.64
CA PRO A 217 -33.19 -1.41 -6.89
C PRO A 217 -33.12 -0.92 -5.43
N PRO A 218 -34.26 -0.64 -4.77
CA PRO A 218 -34.29 -0.13 -3.41
C PRO A 218 -33.97 -1.23 -2.37
N MET A 219 -33.18 -0.83 -1.37
CA MET A 219 -32.98 -1.56 -0.12
C MET A 219 -34.29 -1.53 0.69
N ALA A 220 -34.86 -2.69 0.97
CA ALA A 220 -35.96 -2.80 1.93
C ALA A 220 -35.39 -2.94 3.35
N GLU A 221 -35.83 -2.02 4.20
CA GLU A 221 -35.60 -1.96 5.64
C GLU A 221 -36.17 -3.21 6.32
N ASN A 222 -35.38 -3.89 7.13
CA ASN A 222 -35.90 -4.86 8.10
C ASN A 222 -35.70 -4.29 9.51
N GLY A 223 -36.84 -3.97 10.14
CA GLY A 223 -36.95 -3.42 11.47
C GLY A 223 -36.36 -4.33 12.54
N GLY A 224 -35.70 -3.68 13.51
CA GLY A 224 -35.26 -4.30 14.74
C GLY A 224 -36.44 -4.64 15.65
N GLY A 225 -36.44 -5.87 16.16
CA GLY A 225 -37.14 -6.27 17.37
C GLY A 225 -36.11 -6.78 18.40
N PRO A 226 -36.31 -6.55 19.71
CA PRO A 226 -35.32 -6.89 20.73
C PRO A 226 -35.24 -8.41 20.97
N TRP A 227 -34.00 -8.89 21.04
CA TRP A 227 -33.62 -10.27 21.33
C TRP A 227 -33.97 -10.68 22.79
N ALA A 228 -34.51 -11.89 22.97
CA ALA A 228 -34.73 -12.53 24.27
C ALA A 228 -33.91 -13.83 24.38
N PRO A 229 -33.28 -14.13 25.54
CA PRO A 229 -32.46 -15.33 25.73
C PRO A 229 -33.30 -16.60 25.99
N PRO A 230 -32.79 -17.79 25.67
CA PRO A 230 -33.53 -19.05 25.83
C PRO A 230 -33.56 -19.53 27.28
N SER A 231 -34.72 -20.01 27.72
CA SER A 231 -34.91 -20.72 29.00
C SER A 231 -34.84 -22.23 28.81
N LYS A 232 -33.97 -22.86 29.62
CA LYS A 232 -33.81 -24.28 30.02
C LYS A 232 -34.30 -25.40 29.09
#